data_AF-A0A7X5IPB3-F1
#
_entry.id   AF-A0A7X5IPB3-F1
#
_cell.length_a   1.000
_cell.length_b   1.000
_cell.length_c   1.000
_cell.angle_alpha   90.00
_cell.angle_beta   90.00
_cell.angle_gamma   90.00
#
_symmetry.space_group_name_H-M   'P 1'
#
loop_
_entity.id
_entity.type
_entity.pdbx_description
1 polymer ?
#
loop_
_entity_poly.entity_id
_entity_poly.type
_entity_poly.pdbx_seq_one_letter_code
_entity_poly.pdbx_strand_id
1 'polypeptide(L)'
;MNWSYCWVPCGGAAFALVILNLLRTLAGRRRGWQALLFVSLSFGALTMLCEYQIVNGWVQKGDISALLDVVPSMAQVLGAALAVGIFLNFFVLFLNLVKKD
;
A
#
# COMPACT_ATOMS: atom_id res chain seq x y z
N MET A 1 -13.20 -9.35 15.45
CA MET A 1 -12.79 -7.99 15.02
C MET A 1 -12.99 -7.91 13.52
N ASN A 2 -13.80 -6.95 13.04
CA ASN A 2 -14.07 -6.77 11.61
C ASN A 2 -12.87 -6.07 10.93
N TRP A 3 -11.73 -6.76 10.84
CA TRP A 3 -10.50 -6.28 10.18
C TRP A 3 -10.71 -5.91 8.71
N SER A 4 -11.82 -6.39 8.12
CA SER A 4 -12.31 -6.10 6.78
C SER A 4 -12.50 -4.62 6.44
N TYR A 5 -12.53 -3.69 7.41
CA TYR A 5 -12.72 -2.26 7.11
C TYR A 5 -11.42 -1.45 7.06
N CYS A 6 -10.29 -2.07 7.40
CA CYS A 6 -9.02 -1.35 7.50
C CYS A 6 -8.28 -1.21 6.15
N TRP A 7 -8.74 -1.84 5.07
CA TRP A 7 -8.02 -1.83 3.79
C TRP A 7 -7.95 -0.43 3.16
N VAL A 8 -9.08 0.30 3.08
CA VAL A 8 -9.12 1.66 2.49
C VAL A 8 -8.29 2.65 3.30
N PRO A 9 -8.47 2.77 4.64
CA PRO A 9 -7.68 3.72 5.42
C PRO A 9 -6.19 3.40 5.39
N CYS A 10 -5.81 2.11 5.46
CA CYS A 10 -4.40 1.72 5.39
C CYS A 10 -3.79 2.02 4.01
N GLY A 11 -4.55 1.81 2.93
CA GLY A 11 -4.08 2.07 1.57
C GLY A 11 -3.87 3.55 1.34
N GLY A 12 -4.85 4.37 1.76
CA GLY A 12 -4.74 5.82 1.74
C GLY A 12 -3.54 6.33 2.55
N ALA A 13 -3.32 5.78 3.75
CA ALA A 13 -2.16 6.12 4.57
C ALA A 13 -0.84 5.74 3.90
N ALA A 14 -0.75 4.56 3.27
CA ALA A 14 0.44 4.11 2.55
C ALA A 14 0.84 5.11 1.45
N PHE A 15 -0.13 5.57 0.65
CA PHE A 15 0.09 6.56 -0.40
C PHE A 15 0.41 7.95 0.14
N ALA A 16 -0.32 8.42 1.15
CA ALA A 16 -0.03 9.70 1.78
C ALA A 16 1.40 9.76 2.32
N LEU A 17 1.86 8.67 2.96
CA LEU A 17 3.20 8.55 3.49
C LEU A 17 4.28 8.54 2.41
N VAL A 18 4.11 7.78 1.30
CA VAL A 18 5.12 7.77 0.23
C VAL A 18 5.18 9.11 -0.50
N ILE A 19 4.04 9.76 -0.73
CA ILE A 19 3.98 11.10 -1.34
C ILE A 19 4.69 12.12 -0.43
N LEU A 20 4.39 12.10 0.88
CA LEU A 20 5.08 12.95 1.85
C LEU A 20 6.60 12.68 1.86
N ASN A 21 7.00 11.42 1.82
CA ASN A 21 8.41 11.03 1.80
C ASN A 21 9.12 11.52 0.53
N LEU A 22 8.45 11.42 -0.62
CA LEU A 22 8.94 11.89 -1.90
C LEU A 22 9.09 13.41 -1.93
N LEU A 23 8.06 14.16 -1.51
CA LEU A 23 8.10 15.62 -1.44
C LEU A 23 9.23 16.10 -0.51
N ARG A 24 9.40 15.46 0.66
CA ARG A 24 10.48 15.77 1.58
C ARG A 24 11.86 15.49 1.00
N THR A 25 12.00 14.38 0.28
CA THR A 25 13.25 13.99 -0.41
C THR A 25 13.61 14.99 -1.50
N LEU A 26 12.62 15.42 -2.31
CA LEU A 26 12.80 16.43 -3.35
C LEU A 26 13.14 17.82 -2.77
N ALA A 27 12.56 18.17 -1.62
CA ALA A 27 12.88 19.40 -0.88
C ALA A 27 14.21 19.34 -0.10
N GLY A 28 15.01 18.28 -0.25
CA GLY A 28 16.31 18.12 0.40
C GLY A 28 16.26 17.67 1.87
N ARG A 29 15.08 17.47 2.47
CA ARG A 29 14.92 17.04 3.86
C ARG A 29 14.97 15.52 4.00
N ARG A 30 16.18 14.97 4.10
CA ARG A 30 16.40 13.51 4.13
C ARG A 30 16.27 12.86 5.51
N ARG A 31 16.26 13.59 6.61
CA ARG A 31 16.20 12.96 7.95
C ARG A 31 14.92 12.13 8.12
N GLY A 32 15.05 10.83 8.41
CA GLY A 32 13.93 9.91 8.65
C GLY A 32 13.23 9.35 7.40
N TRP A 33 13.84 9.46 6.21
CA TRP A 33 13.26 8.91 4.97
C TRP A 33 13.04 7.38 5.04
N GLN A 34 13.92 6.66 5.74
CA GLN A 34 13.84 5.20 5.93
C GLN A 34 12.60 4.79 6.73
N ALA A 35 12.30 5.53 7.81
CA ALA A 35 11.14 5.27 8.64
C ALA A 35 9.84 5.51 7.86
N LEU A 36 9.74 6.61 7.13
CA LEU A 36 8.56 6.89 6.29
C LEU A 36 8.37 5.83 5.19
N LEU A 37 9.45 5.36 4.58
CA LEU A 37 9.41 4.29 3.58
C LEU A 37 8.90 2.98 4.21
N PHE A 38 9.48 2.59 5.36
CA PHE A 38 9.11 1.35 6.04
C PHE A 38 7.64 1.36 6.51
N VAL A 39 7.19 2.49 7.05
CA VAL A 39 5.80 2.66 7.49
C VAL A 39 4.86 2.63 6.28
N SER A 40 5.19 3.34 5.19
CA SER A 40 4.39 3.30 3.94
C SER A 40 4.21 1.88 3.41
N LEU A 41 5.30 1.11 3.28
CA LEU A 41 5.24 -0.29 2.82
C LEU A 41 4.49 -1.19 3.79
N SER A 42 4.67 -1.00 5.10
CA SER A 42 3.94 -1.74 6.14
C SER A 42 2.43 -1.53 6.03
N PHE A 43 1.99 -0.29 5.82
CA PHE A 43 0.58 0.02 5.59
C PHE A 43 0.06 -0.59 4.27
N GLY A 44 0.87 -0.58 3.21
CA GLY A 44 0.52 -1.25 1.95
C GLY A 44 0.34 -2.76 2.11
N ALA A 45 1.24 -3.42 2.85
CA ALA A 45 1.12 -4.84 3.19
C ALA A 45 -0.12 -5.12 4.06
N LEU A 46 -0.42 -4.25 5.02
CA LEU A 46 -1.59 -4.36 5.88
C LEU A 46 -2.89 -4.24 5.07
N THR A 47 -2.95 -3.36 4.07
CA THR A 47 -4.08 -3.28 3.13
C THR A 47 -4.29 -4.61 2.41
N MET A 48 -3.23 -5.20 1.83
CA MET A 48 -3.33 -6.48 1.14
C MET A 48 -3.79 -7.61 2.08
N LEU A 49 -3.34 -7.60 3.35
CA LEU A 49 -3.78 -8.56 4.35
C LEU A 49 -5.27 -8.40 4.70
N CYS A 50 -5.75 -7.16 4.86
CA CYS A 50 -7.17 -6.90 5.14
C CYS A 50 -8.07 -7.37 4.00
N GLU A 51 -7.64 -7.15 2.77
CA GLU A 51 -8.36 -7.57 1.56
C GLU A 51 -8.40 -9.08 1.42
N TYR A 52 -7.27 -9.74 1.67
CA TYR A 52 -7.24 -11.20 1.73
C TYR A 52 -8.23 -11.75 2.78
N GLN A 53 -8.35 -11.11 3.94
CA GLN A 53 -9.33 -11.51 4.96
C GLN A 53 -10.78 -11.31 4.51
N ILE A 54 -11.08 -10.26 3.72
CA ILE A 54 -12.40 -10.06 3.11
C ILE A 54 -12.72 -11.22 2.16
N VAL A 55 -11.81 -11.52 1.24
CA VAL A 55 -11.98 -12.60 0.26
C VAL A 55 -12.16 -13.94 0.97
N ASN A 56 -11.32 -14.23 1.98
CA ASN A 56 -11.46 -15.44 2.79
C ASN A 56 -12.83 -15.50 3.52
N GLY A 57 -13.36 -14.36 3.97
CA GLY A 57 -14.69 -14.27 4.55
C GLY A 57 -15.80 -14.63 3.56
N TRP A 58 -15.69 -14.23 2.29
CA TRP A 58 -16.62 -14.63 1.23
C TRP A 58 -16.50 -16.13 0.92
N VAL A 59 -15.28 -16.67 0.84
CA VAL A 59 -15.03 -18.11 0.66
C VAL A 59 -15.69 -18.93 1.77
N GLN A 60 -15.48 -18.55 3.03
CA GLN A 60 -16.05 -19.26 4.18
C GLN A 60 -17.58 -19.22 4.22
N LYS A 61 -18.19 -18.18 3.66
CA LYS A 61 -19.65 -18.03 3.55
C LYS A 61 -20.24 -18.66 2.29
N GLY A 62 -19.41 -19.18 1.39
CA GLY A 62 -19.85 -19.71 0.10
C GLY A 62 -20.42 -18.62 -0.83
N ASP A 63 -20.00 -17.36 -0.67
CA ASP A 63 -20.50 -16.23 -1.45
C ASP A 63 -19.79 -16.15 -2.80
N ILE A 64 -20.11 -17.09 -3.68
CA ILE A 64 -19.51 -17.21 -5.01
C ILE A 64 -19.85 -15.99 -5.88
N SER A 65 -21.04 -15.41 -5.69
CA SER A 65 -21.45 -14.20 -6.40
C SER A 65 -20.53 -13.03 -6.09
N ALA A 66 -20.24 -12.76 -4.81
CA ALA A 66 -19.28 -11.72 -4.43
C ALA A 66 -17.86 -12.01 -4.94
N LEU A 67 -17.43 -13.28 -4.92
CA LEU A 67 -16.13 -13.68 -5.44
C LEU A 67 -15.99 -13.40 -6.95
N LEU A 68 -17.04 -13.66 -7.74
CA LEU A 68 -17.00 -13.46 -9.19
C LEU A 68 -17.20 -12.00 -9.60
N ASP A 69 -18.01 -11.24 -8.87
CA ASP A 69 -18.34 -9.85 -9.19
C ASP A 69 -17.25 -8.87 -8.71
N VAL A 70 -16.72 -9.08 -7.50
CA VAL A 70 -15.83 -8.11 -6.86
C VAL A 70 -14.35 -8.45 -7.02
N VAL A 71 -13.94 -9.68 -6.74
CA VAL A 71 -12.50 -10.04 -6.63
C VAL A 71 -11.70 -9.75 -7.91
N PRO A 72 -12.19 -10.02 -9.14
CA PRO A 72 -11.41 -9.74 -10.35
C PRO A 72 -11.06 -8.26 -10.51
N SER A 73 -12.03 -7.37 -10.30
CA SER A 73 -11.82 -5.93 -10.41
C SER A 73 -10.93 -5.41 -9.26
N MET A 74 -11.16 -5.90 -8.04
CA MET A 74 -10.35 -5.58 -6.87
C MET A 74 -8.89 -5.97 -7.08
N ALA A 75 -8.62 -7.19 -7.55
CA ALA A 75 -7.27 -7.69 -7.78
C ALA A 75 -6.50 -6.85 -8.82
N GLN A 76 -7.18 -6.41 -9.88
CA GLN A 76 -6.59 -5.52 -10.88
C GLN A 76 -6.23 -4.16 -10.30
N VAL A 77 -7.18 -3.52 -9.59
CA VAL A 77 -6.99 -2.17 -9.02
C VAL A 77 -5.92 -2.19 -7.92
N LEU A 78 -5.99 -3.13 -6.97
CA LEU A 78 -5.00 -3.25 -5.91
C LEU A 78 -3.64 -3.69 -6.43
N GLY A 79 -3.59 -4.56 -7.45
CA GLY A 79 -2.34 -4.94 -8.09
C GLY A 79 -1.63 -3.73 -8.72
N ALA A 80 -2.36 -2.91 -9.46
CA ALA A 80 -1.83 -1.67 -10.03
C ALA A 80 -1.40 -0.69 -8.93
N ALA A 81 -2.23 -0.49 -7.90
CA ALA A 81 -1.91 0.38 -6.78
C ALA A 81 -0.66 -0.08 -6.03
N LEU A 82 -0.52 -1.39 -5.76
CA LEU A 82 0.67 -1.95 -5.11
C LEU A 82 1.92 -1.73 -5.97
N ALA A 83 1.84 -1.97 -7.28
CA ALA A 83 2.95 -1.73 -8.20
C ALA A 83 3.40 -0.27 -8.18
N VAL A 84 2.46 0.68 -8.21
CA VAL A 84 2.75 2.12 -8.10
C VAL A 84 3.36 2.46 -6.74
N GLY A 85 2.80 1.93 -5.64
CA GLY A 85 3.30 2.16 -4.28
C GLY A 85 4.73 1.65 -4.07
N ILE A 86 5.04 0.46 -4.60
CA ILE A 86 6.39 -0.11 -4.61
C ILE A 86 7.32 0.78 -5.43
N PHE A 87 6.93 1.13 -6.66
CA PHE A 87 7.71 2.00 -7.54
C PHE A 87 8.08 3.32 -6.87
N LEU A 88 7.10 4.01 -6.25
CA LEU A 88 7.33 5.28 -5.56
C LEU A 88 8.29 5.12 -4.37
N ASN A 89 8.13 4.05 -3.57
CA ASN A 89 9.03 3.81 -2.43
C ASN A 89 10.47 3.49 -2.91
N PHE A 90 10.63 2.71 -3.98
CA PHE A 90 11.94 2.47 -4.61
C PHE A 90 12.54 3.74 -5.19
N PHE A 91 11.72 4.60 -5.78
CA PHE A 91 12.19 5.88 -6.29
C PHE A 91 12.72 6.79 -5.16
N VAL A 92 12.01 6.84 -4.02
CA VAL A 92 12.50 7.54 -2.83
C VAL A 92 13.80 6.94 -2.30
N LEU A 93 13.91 5.61 -2.25
CA LEU A 93 15.13 4.91 -1.87
C LEU A 93 16.30 5.31 -2.78
N PHE A 94 16.10 5.24 -4.09
CA PHE A 94 17.10 5.60 -5.11
C PHE A 94 17.57 7.05 -4.95
N LEU A 95 16.65 8.01 -4.84
CA LEU A 95 16.99 9.44 -4.68
C LEU A 95 17.81 9.71 -3.42
N ASN A 96 17.51 9.02 -2.31
CA ASN A 96 18.22 9.20 -1.05
C ASN A 96 19.60 8.52 -1.04
N LEU A 97 19.76 7.39 -1.74
CA LEU A 97 21.03 6.66 -1.83
C LEU A 97 22.01 7.29 -2.84
N VAL A 98 21.53 7.76 -3.99
CA VAL A 98 22.41 8.30 -5.06
C VAL A 98 22.97 9.67 -4.71
N LYS A 99 22.18 10.56 -4.10
CA LYS A 99 22.66 11.91 -3.79
C LYS A 99 23.47 11.99 -2.49
N LYS A 100 24.22 10.95 -2.11
CA LYS A 100 24.97 10.89 -0.84
C LYS A 100 26.24 11.78 -0.85
N ASP A 101 26.46 12.54 -1.92
CA ASP A 101 27.56 13.50 -2.06
C ASP A 101 27.08 14.94 -1.93
#